data_AF-A0A4Y9PQF7-F1
#
_entry.id   AF-A0A4Y9PQF7-F1
#
_cell.length_a   1.000
_cell.length_b   1.000
_cell.length_c   1.000
_cell.angle_alpha   90.00
_cell.angle_beta   90.00
_cell.angle_gamma   90.00
#
_symmetry.space_group_name_H-M   'P 1'
#
loop_
_entity.id
_entity.type
_entity.pdbx_description
1 polymer ?
#
loop_
_entity_poly.entity_id
_entity_poly.type
_entity_poly.pdbx_seq_one_letter_code
_entity_poly.pdbx_strand_id
1 'polypeptide(L)' 'MSAQTSTSAPKTGAQAVIANAVDPARRPDVLFRVRREEGQQISAWWMVGAFVLVSGAVITLLSFVPGGA' A
#
# COMPACT_ATOMS: atom_id res chain seq x y z
N MET A 1 -8.11 48.56 39.80
CA MET A 1 -8.54 47.15 39.93
C MET A 1 -8.77 46.62 38.52
N SER A 2 -7.77 46.00 37.91
CA SER A 2 -7.84 45.48 36.52
C SER A 2 -7.62 43.98 36.57
N ALA A 3 -8.72 43.22 36.44
CA ALA A 3 -8.71 41.77 36.50
C ALA A 3 -8.02 41.18 35.26
N GLN A 4 -6.97 40.38 35.47
CA GLN A 4 -6.40 39.51 34.46
C GLN A 4 -7.36 38.33 34.25
N THR A 5 -8.09 38.33 33.14
CA THR A 5 -8.83 37.15 32.69
C THR A 5 -7.85 36.17 32.06
N SER A 6 -7.25 35.32 32.89
CA SER A 6 -6.55 34.12 32.43
C SER A 6 -7.58 33.12 31.89
N THR A 7 -7.79 33.13 30.58
CA THR A 7 -8.53 32.10 29.84
C THR A 7 -7.81 30.77 30.00
N SER A 8 -8.27 29.94 30.94
CA SER A 8 -7.88 28.54 31.01
C SER A 8 -8.44 27.80 29.80
N ALA A 9 -7.60 27.59 28.78
CA ALA A 9 -7.89 26.59 27.75
C ALA A 9 -7.97 25.20 28.42
N PRO A 10 -8.90 24.32 28.00
CA PRO A 10 -9.00 22.99 28.56
C PRO A 10 -7.71 22.22 28.25
N LYS A 11 -6.98 21.84 29.30
CA LYS A 11 -5.83 20.92 29.19
C LYS A 11 -6.36 19.51 28.98
N THR A 12 -6.67 19.17 27.72
CA THR A 12 -6.81 17.77 27.31
C THR A 12 -5.45 17.08 27.47
N GLY A 13 -5.45 15.84 28.00
CA GLY A 13 -4.28 15.11 28.51
C GLY A 13 -3.20 14.70 27.50
N ALA A 14 -3.08 15.38 26.36
CA ALA A 14 -2.01 15.16 25.39
C ALA A 14 -0.93 16.23 25.56
N GLN A 15 -0.25 16.25 26.71
CA GLN A 15 1.11 16.81 26.73
C GLN A 15 2.03 15.81 26.05
N ALA A 16 2.05 15.86 24.72
CA ALA A 16 3.05 15.14 23.95
C ALA A 16 4.43 15.60 24.44
N VAL A 17 5.23 14.63 24.87
CA VAL A 17 6.66 14.80 25.13
C VAL A 17 7.31 15.21 23.80
N ILE A 18 7.42 16.52 23.55
CA ILE A 18 7.99 17.09 22.31
C ILE A 18 9.48 16.76 22.15
N ALA A 19 10.16 16.25 23.20
CA ALA A 19 11.56 15.83 23.12
C ALA A 19 11.78 14.52 22.32
N ASN A 20 10.75 13.70 22.12
CA ASN A 20 10.82 12.42 21.37
C ASN A 20 9.56 12.18 20.53
N ALA A 21 8.92 13.26 20.07
CA ALA A 21 7.75 13.15 19.20
C ALA A 21 8.19 12.68 17.80
N VAL A 22 8.32 11.36 17.63
CA VAL A 22 8.44 10.74 16.31
C VAL A 22 7.14 11.04 15.56
N ASP A 23 7.20 11.99 14.64
CA ASP A 23 6.09 12.35 13.78
C ASP A 23 5.52 11.09 13.10
N PRO A 24 4.25 10.73 13.37
CA PRO A 24 3.61 9.59 12.72
C PRO A 24 3.67 9.64 11.19
N ALA A 25 3.74 10.83 10.60
CA ALA A 25 3.88 11.03 9.15
C ALA A 25 5.32 10.82 8.64
N ARG A 26 6.34 10.85 9.51
CA ARG A 26 7.74 10.54 9.16
C ARG A 26 8.09 9.06 9.28
N ARG A 27 7.09 8.21 9.52
CA ARG A 27 7.26 6.76 9.54
C ARG A 27 7.58 6.24 8.13
N PRO A 28 8.70 5.52 7.93
CA PRO A 28 9.12 5.07 6.59
C PRO A 28 8.11 4.13 5.95
N ASP A 29 7.41 3.32 6.74
CA ASP A 29 6.32 2.46 6.30
C ASP A 29 5.11 3.26 5.78
N VAL A 30 4.83 4.45 6.31
CA VAL A 30 3.72 5.31 5.84
C VAL A 30 4.03 5.91 4.47
N LEU A 31 5.29 6.25 4.21
CA LEU A 31 5.72 6.82 2.92
C LEU A 31 5.54 5.84 1.75
N PHE A 32 5.65 4.54 2.01
CA PHE A 32 5.58 3.50 0.97
C PHE A 32 4.34 2.61 1.04
N ARG A 33 3.51 2.73 2.08
CA ARG A 33 2.27 1.97 2.18
C ARG A 33 1.23 2.49 1.20
N VAL A 34 1.14 1.83 0.05
CA VAL A 34 0.04 1.99 -0.90
C VAL A 34 -1.26 1.59 -0.20
N ARG A 35 -2.21 2.53 -0.12
CA ARG A 35 -3.57 2.24 0.34
C ARG A 35 -4.32 1.63 -0.83
N ARG A 36 -4.72 0.37 -0.68
CA ARG A 36 -5.68 -0.28 -1.58
C ARG A 36 -7.02 -0.31 -0.88
N GLU A 37 -8.11 -0.17 -1.64
CA GLU A 37 -9.44 -0.33 -1.09
C GLU A 37 -9.59 -1.73 -0.46
N GLU A 38 -10.33 -1.77 0.66
CA GLU A 38 -10.70 -3.02 1.29
C GLU A 38 -11.55 -3.83 0.30
N GLY A 39 -11.11 -5.07 0.00
CA GLY A 39 -11.77 -5.91 -1.01
C GLY A 39 -11.31 -5.70 -2.45
N GLN A 40 -10.23 -4.95 -2.71
CA GLN A 40 -9.62 -4.87 -4.04
C GLN A 40 -9.17 -6.27 -4.50
N GLN A 41 -9.92 -6.86 -5.43
CA GLN A 41 -9.61 -8.17 -5.99
C GLN A 41 -8.59 -8.05 -7.12
N ILE A 42 -7.73 -9.07 -7.24
CA ILE A 42 -6.83 -9.15 -8.39
C ILE A 42 -7.64 -9.52 -9.62
N SER A 43 -7.36 -8.88 -10.76
CA SER A 43 -8.06 -9.20 -12.01
C SER A 43 -7.75 -10.63 -12.44
N ALA A 44 -8.80 -11.45 -12.62
CA ALA A 44 -8.67 -12.84 -13.08
C ALA A 44 -7.99 -12.94 -14.46
N TRP A 45 -8.05 -11.88 -15.27
CA TRP A 45 -7.39 -11.80 -16.57
C TRP A 45 -5.87 -11.98 -16.49
N TRP A 46 -5.24 -11.71 -15.35
CA TRP A 46 -3.81 -12.01 -15.16
C TRP A 46 -3.53 -13.51 -15.20
N MET A 47 -4.36 -14.32 -14.53
CA MET A 47 -4.21 -15.78 -14.54
C MET A 47 -4.51 -16.34 -15.93
N VAL A 48 -5.56 -15.85 -16.59
CA VAL A 48 -5.93 -16.24 -17.96
C VAL A 48 -4.80 -15.89 -18.95
N GLY A 49 -4.28 -14.66 -18.88
CA GLY A 49 -3.18 -14.21 -19.73
C GLY A 49 -1.92 -15.04 -19.52
N ALA A 50 -1.56 -15.33 -18.27
CA ALA A 50 -0.41 -16.19 -17.95
C ALA A 50 -0.56 -17.60 -18.54
N PHE A 51 -1.75 -18.21 -18.40
CA PHE A 51 -2.04 -19.51 -18.98
C PHE A 51 -1.89 -19.49 -20.51
N VAL A 52 -2.56 -18.56 -21.19
CA VAL A 52 -2.51 -18.45 -22.66
C VAL A 52 -1.09 -18.22 -23.16
N LEU A 53 -0.32 -17.35 -22.49
CA LEU A 53 1.05 -17.04 -22.87
C LEU A 53 1.98 -18.26 -22.73
N VAL A 54 1.91 -18.97 -21.61
CA VAL A 54 2.74 -20.16 -21.38
C VAL A 54 2.36 -21.28 -22.34
N SER A 55 1.07 -21.58 -22.50
CA SER A 55 0.60 -22.59 -23.44
C SER A 55 1.02 -22.26 -24.88
N GLY A 56 0.83 -21.01 -25.30
CA GLY A 56 1.26 -20.53 -26.62
C GLY A 56 2.77 -20.68 -26.81
N ALA A 57 3.57 -20.34 -25.81
CA ALA A 57 5.03 -20.50 -25.87
C ALA A 57 5.44 -21.97 -26.02
N VAL A 58 4.82 -22.88 -25.27
CA VAL A 58 5.10 -24.33 -25.37
C VAL A 58 4.72 -24.85 -26.76
N ILE A 59 3.51 -24.53 -27.26
CA ILE A 59 3.07 -24.94 -28.60
C ILE A 59 4.02 -24.41 -29.66
N THR A 60 4.41 -23.15 -29.55
CA THR A 60 5.35 -22.51 -30.48
C THR A 60 6.68 -23.24 -30.49
N LEU A 61 7.24 -23.53 -29.31
CA LEU A 61 8.52 -24.25 -29.19
C LEU A 61 8.44 -25.66 -29.78
N LEU A 62 7.37 -26.41 -29.49
CA LEU A 62 7.16 -27.76 -30.01
C LEU A 62 6.93 -27.78 -31.53
N SER A 63 6.36 -26.72 -32.09
CA SER A 63 6.13 -26.59 -33.54
C SER A 63 7.45 -26.47 -34.34
N PHE A 64 8.56 -26.16 -33.67
CA PHE A 64 9.89 -26.17 -34.28
C PHE A 64 10.60 -27.54 -34.16
N VAL A 65 9.97 -28.56 -33.57
CA VAL A 65 10.49 -29.93 -33.49
C VAL A 65 10.02 -30.74 -34.71
N PRO A 66 10.91 -31.12 -35.64
CA PRO A 66 10.53 -31.91 -36.81
C PRO A 66 10.05 -33.31 -36.38
N GLY A 67 8.86 -33.72 -36.83
CA GLY A 67 8.23 -35.00 -36.45
C GLY A 67 7.26 -34.92 -35.25
N GLY A 68 7.01 -33.71 -34.73
CA GLY A 68 6.03 -33.44 -33.68
C GLY A 68 4.60 -33.20 -34.20
N ALA A 69 4.06 -34.14 -34.98
CA ALA A 69 2.63 -34.35 -35.27
C ALA A 69 2.48 -35.68 -36.03
#